data_AF-A0A9P6TQ90-F1
#
_entry.id   AF-A0A9P6TQ90-F1
#
_cell.length_a   1.000
_cell.length_b   1.000
_cell.length_c   1.000
_cell.angle_alpha   90.00
_cell.angle_beta   90.00
_cell.angle_gamma   90.00
#
_symmetry.space_group_name_H-M   'P 1'
#
loop_
_entity.id
_entity.type
_entity.pdbx_description
1 polymer ?
#
loop_
_entity_poly.entity_id
_entity_poly.type
_entity_poly.pdbx_seq_one_letter_code
_entity_poly.pdbx_strand_id
1 'polypeptide(L)'
;MCLVRRINHGMAALPLTDTWPVSDNHHRTVKTPVIPWSSTPDALNFARFMFASPEYMDGEYKRDLLELENALEEAKNWGATEELTYVYDSIQLVKDTMATHKGNAKGPAVRTHAMLPGATSSMKKEIWNTRAHMEDAKENEEVSFETAYYYFQAADGQNIYLQPLDIKILKHEFGDFELFPRHLQAIVTGVEEMAFTEDLRKKCKYLGHLPLTCDVVFVEIDLSGIVSKETLQLFDKELELRTSRRHENNNDLEAIKQTPAFQQDSNIFANDYPDETMDEDELLEYVLRMSAAEHQAQTEHMGLHDSTVISEEEAYNSYDGYSDDEAWDYNMARRRK
;
A
#
# COMPACT_ATOMS: atom_id res chain seq x y z
N MET A 1 13.51 -6.51 -11.12
CA MET A 1 12.20 -6.97 -10.61
C MET A 1 12.28 -8.45 -10.26
N CYS A 2 11.46 -8.93 -9.33
CA CYS A 2 11.37 -10.33 -8.95
C CYS A 2 9.98 -10.88 -9.26
N LEU A 3 9.90 -12.16 -9.60
CA LEU A 3 8.64 -12.88 -9.78
C LEU A 3 8.04 -13.18 -8.42
N VAL A 4 6.82 -12.71 -8.19
CA VAL A 4 6.07 -12.87 -6.94
C VAL A 4 4.94 -13.87 -7.16
N ARG A 5 4.76 -14.77 -6.19
CA ARG A 5 3.62 -15.71 -6.13
C ARG A 5 2.68 -15.26 -5.02
N ARG A 6 1.40 -15.20 -5.35
CA ARG A 6 0.31 -14.95 -4.39
C ARG A 6 -0.75 -16.01 -4.52
N ILE A 7 -1.12 -16.66 -3.42
CA ILE A 7 -2.21 -17.63 -3.40
C ILE A 7 -3.54 -16.88 -3.52
N ASN A 8 -4.50 -17.42 -4.28
CA ASN A 8 -5.84 -16.83 -4.34
C ASN A 8 -6.48 -16.78 -2.94
N HIS A 9 -7.11 -15.65 -2.61
CA HIS A 9 -7.59 -15.29 -1.27
C HIS A 9 -6.51 -15.16 -0.17
N GLY A 10 -5.23 -15.35 -0.50
CA GLY A 10 -4.11 -15.09 0.39
C GLY A 10 -3.85 -13.59 0.56
N MET A 11 -3.48 -13.20 1.77
CA MET A 11 -2.96 -11.86 2.10
C MET A 11 -1.44 -11.75 1.94
N ALA A 12 -0.74 -12.88 1.79
CA ALA A 12 0.70 -12.93 1.57
C ALA A 12 1.02 -13.08 0.08
N ALA A 13 1.95 -12.25 -0.38
CA ALA A 13 2.58 -12.35 -1.68
C ALA A 13 4.09 -12.19 -1.46
N LEU A 14 4.87 -13.18 -1.87
CA LEU A 14 6.32 -13.17 -1.67
C LEU A 14 7.03 -13.58 -2.96
N PRO A 15 8.27 -13.10 -3.18
CA PRO A 15 9.10 -13.53 -4.29
C PRO A 15 9.29 -15.05 -4.32
N LEU A 16 9.36 -15.64 -5.51
CA LEU A 16 9.77 -17.04 -5.66
C LEU A 16 11.26 -17.15 -5.33
N THR A 17 11.57 -17.87 -4.26
CA THR A 17 12.94 -18.16 -3.81
C THR A 17 13.12 -19.66 -3.63
N ASP A 18 14.33 -20.11 -3.29
CA ASP A 18 14.55 -21.52 -2.96
C ASP A 18 13.86 -21.94 -1.66
N THR A 19 13.53 -20.96 -0.81
CA THR A 19 12.88 -21.16 0.50
C THR A 19 11.38 -20.85 0.49
N TRP A 20 10.87 -20.24 -0.58
CA TRP A 20 9.46 -19.89 -0.73
C TRP A 20 8.96 -20.14 -2.16
N PRO A 21 7.81 -20.82 -2.36
CA PRO A 21 6.91 -21.33 -1.33
C PRO A 21 7.48 -22.55 -0.59
N VAL A 22 7.20 -22.64 0.72
CA VAL A 22 7.50 -23.86 1.50
C VAL A 22 6.76 -25.03 0.82
N SER A 23 7.41 -26.17 0.58
CA SER A 23 6.86 -27.29 -0.21
C SER A 23 5.37 -27.57 0.04
N ASP A 24 4.61 -27.73 -1.04
CA ASP A 24 3.13 -27.75 -1.18
C ASP A 24 2.32 -28.67 -0.25
N ASN A 25 2.96 -29.53 0.55
CA ASN A 25 2.27 -30.46 1.43
C ASN A 25 1.58 -29.79 2.63
N HIS A 26 1.96 -28.56 3.01
CA HIS A 26 1.34 -27.84 4.13
C HIS A 26 0.25 -26.84 3.71
N HIS A 27 0.26 -26.38 2.45
CA HIS A 27 -0.72 -25.41 1.94
C HIS A 27 -2.06 -26.06 1.56
N ARG A 28 -2.06 -27.38 1.29
CA ARG A 28 -3.28 -28.12 0.93
C ARG A 28 -4.29 -28.28 2.07
N THR A 29 -3.87 -28.16 3.32
CA THR A 29 -4.71 -28.51 4.48
C THR A 29 -5.14 -27.32 5.32
N VAL A 30 -4.59 -26.14 5.10
CA VAL A 30 -4.78 -24.99 5.99
C VAL A 30 -5.65 -23.94 5.31
N LYS A 31 -6.90 -23.83 5.78
CA LYS A 31 -7.90 -22.82 5.34
C LYS A 31 -7.54 -21.38 5.72
N THR A 32 -6.35 -21.12 6.27
CA THR A 32 -5.95 -19.80 6.78
C THR A 32 -4.78 -19.23 5.98
N PRO A 33 -4.78 -17.92 5.69
CA PRO A 33 -3.67 -17.27 5.00
C PRO A 33 -2.36 -17.49 5.77
N VAL A 34 -1.31 -17.92 5.06
CA VAL A 34 0.02 -18.13 5.65
C VAL A 34 0.66 -16.77 5.87
N ILE A 35 0.81 -16.36 7.14
CA ILE A 35 1.58 -15.18 7.53
C ILE A 35 3.04 -15.62 7.70
N PRO A 36 4.01 -15.01 7.00
CA PRO A 36 5.42 -15.37 7.12
C PRO A 36 5.98 -14.97 8.48
N TRP A 37 7.01 -15.67 8.93
CA TRP A 37 7.83 -15.20 10.06
C TRP A 37 8.76 -14.08 9.61
N SER A 38 9.13 -13.19 10.53
CA SER A 38 10.15 -12.15 10.36
C SER A 38 11.49 -12.68 9.85
N SER A 39 11.82 -13.93 10.16
CA SER A 39 13.02 -14.62 9.67
C SER A 39 12.87 -15.23 8.27
N THR A 40 11.68 -15.14 7.65
CA THR A 40 11.46 -15.61 6.28
C THR A 40 12.16 -14.63 5.34
N PRO A 41 12.98 -15.11 4.39
CA PRO A 41 13.61 -14.23 3.40
C PRO A 41 12.56 -13.36 2.70
N ASP A 42 12.91 -12.10 2.48
CA ASP A 42 12.10 -11.08 1.81
C ASP A 42 10.76 -10.71 2.49
N ALA A 43 10.40 -11.34 3.61
CA ALA A 43 9.15 -11.00 4.32
C ALA A 43 9.13 -9.55 4.80
N LEU A 44 10.26 -9.01 5.27
CA LEU A 44 10.35 -7.61 5.68
C LEU A 44 10.03 -6.61 4.55
N ASN A 45 10.38 -6.95 3.31
CA ASN A 45 10.19 -6.05 2.17
C ASN A 45 8.80 -6.23 1.53
N PHE A 46 8.27 -7.45 1.50
CA PHE A 46 7.07 -7.78 0.73
C PHE A 46 5.83 -8.07 1.57
N ALA A 47 5.99 -8.44 2.85
CA ALA A 47 4.86 -8.75 3.72
C ALA A 47 4.45 -7.54 4.56
N ARG A 48 3.16 -7.18 4.48
CA ARG A 48 2.58 -6.15 5.36
C ARG A 48 2.40 -6.62 6.80
N PHE A 49 2.24 -7.92 6.99
CA PHE A 49 2.09 -8.56 8.28
C PHE A 49 3.01 -9.78 8.35
N MET A 50 3.71 -9.92 9.46
CA MET A 50 4.59 -11.05 9.73
C MET A 50 4.62 -11.37 11.22
N PHE A 51 4.94 -12.62 11.55
CA PHE A 51 5.17 -13.01 12.93
C PHE A 51 6.57 -12.59 13.36
N ALA A 52 6.66 -11.77 14.40
CA ALA A 52 7.94 -11.45 15.01
C ALA A 52 8.50 -12.70 15.73
N SER A 53 9.77 -13.03 15.48
CA SER A 53 10.43 -14.08 16.25
C SER A 53 10.74 -13.56 17.66
N PRO A 54 10.83 -14.44 18.68
CA PRO A 54 11.22 -14.02 20.02
C PRO A 54 12.55 -13.26 20.05
N GLU A 55 13.51 -13.67 19.21
CA GLU A 55 14.82 -13.02 19.09
C GLU A 55 14.69 -11.62 18.47
N TYR A 56 13.83 -11.46 17.46
CA TYR A 56 13.53 -10.17 16.83
C TYR A 56 12.91 -9.22 17.86
N MET A 57 11.89 -9.69 18.60
CA MET A 57 11.23 -8.88 19.64
C MET A 57 12.20 -8.42 20.75
N ASP A 58 13.08 -9.31 21.23
CA ASP A 58 14.10 -8.94 22.24
C ASP A 58 15.11 -7.92 21.67
N GLY A 59 15.39 -7.99 20.36
CA GLY A 59 16.19 -6.99 19.66
C GLY A 59 15.51 -5.62 19.57
N GLU A 60 14.23 -5.58 19.19
CA GLU A 60 13.45 -4.33 19.13
C GLU A 60 13.36 -3.66 20.50
N TYR A 61 13.00 -4.41 21.55
CA TYR A 61 12.93 -3.82 22.89
C TYR A 61 14.26 -3.22 23.37
N LYS A 62 15.40 -3.79 22.96
CA LYS A 62 16.71 -3.20 23.27
C LYS A 62 16.97 -1.92 22.47
N ARG A 63 16.53 -1.85 21.22
CA ARG A 63 16.61 -0.63 20.41
C ARG A 63 15.74 0.47 21.00
N ASP A 64 14.48 0.16 21.29
CA ASP A 64 13.54 1.09 21.92
C ASP A 64 14.11 1.64 23.24
N LEU A 65 14.71 0.77 24.06
CA LEU A 65 15.37 1.21 25.29
C LEU A 65 16.52 2.17 25.05
N LEU A 66 17.37 1.89 24.05
CA LEU A 66 18.49 2.77 23.71
C LEU A 66 17.99 4.13 23.20
N GLU A 67 16.98 4.14 22.34
CA GLU A 67 16.37 5.38 21.82
C GLU A 67 15.74 6.20 22.94
N LEU A 68 14.99 5.57 23.84
CA LEU A 68 14.41 6.23 25.01
C LEU A 68 15.47 6.73 25.99
N GLU A 69 16.56 5.99 26.20
CA GLU A 69 17.67 6.43 27.04
C GLU A 69 18.39 7.65 26.44
N ASN A 70 18.58 7.69 25.11
CA ASN A 70 19.11 8.87 24.42
C ASN A 70 18.16 10.07 24.52
N ALA A 71 16.86 9.86 24.25
CA ALA A 71 15.83 10.91 24.39
C ALA A 71 15.77 11.46 25.83
N LEU A 72 15.98 10.60 26.82
CA LEU A 72 16.05 11.01 28.23
C LEU A 72 17.26 11.91 28.50
N GLU A 73 18.42 11.61 27.93
CA GLU A 73 19.62 12.45 28.05
C GLU A 73 19.43 13.80 27.35
N GLU A 74 18.83 13.80 26.16
CA GLU A 74 18.51 15.03 25.44
C GLU A 74 17.52 15.91 26.23
N ALA A 75 16.39 15.35 26.67
CA ALA A 75 15.40 16.08 27.46
C ALA A 75 16.00 16.67 28.76
N LYS A 76 16.95 15.97 29.39
CA LYS A 76 17.71 16.50 30.54
C LYS A 76 18.58 17.69 30.15
N ASN A 77 19.27 17.61 29.01
CA ASN A 77 20.15 18.67 28.53
C ASN A 77 19.38 19.93 28.14
N TRP A 78 18.19 19.76 27.55
CA TRP A 78 17.29 20.87 27.16
C TRP A 78 16.46 21.43 28.33
N GLY A 79 16.42 20.74 29.48
CA GLY A 79 15.64 21.17 30.64
C GLY A 79 14.13 20.95 30.49
N ALA A 80 13.70 20.04 29.61
CA ALA A 80 12.31 19.72 29.33
C ALA A 80 11.69 18.85 30.43
N THR A 81 11.37 19.45 31.58
CA THR A 81 10.94 18.73 32.80
C THR A 81 9.65 17.93 32.66
N GLU A 82 8.73 18.36 31.79
CA GLU A 82 7.45 17.67 31.57
C GLU A 82 7.64 16.37 30.79
N GLU A 83 8.52 16.37 29.78
CA GLU A 83 8.80 15.23 28.91
C GLU A 83 9.52 14.09 29.65
N LEU A 84 10.39 14.43 30.61
CA LEU A 84 11.14 13.45 31.40
C LEU A 84 10.25 12.38 32.03
N THR A 85 9.09 12.76 32.55
CA THR A 85 8.18 11.81 33.22
C THR A 85 7.67 10.76 32.25
N TYR A 86 7.23 11.18 31.07
CA TYR A 86 6.73 10.27 30.03
C TYR A 86 7.83 9.35 29.49
N VAL A 87 9.05 9.87 29.33
CA VAL A 87 10.20 9.06 28.88
C VAL A 87 10.58 8.01 29.95
N TYR A 88 10.62 8.39 31.23
CA TYR A 88 10.87 7.44 32.32
C TYR A 88 9.81 6.34 32.40
N ASP A 89 8.53 6.68 32.31
CA ASP A 89 7.43 5.71 32.34
C ASP A 89 7.50 4.75 31.16
N SER A 90 7.85 5.27 29.98
CA SER A 90 8.04 4.46 28.76
C SER A 90 9.20 3.46 28.91
N ILE A 91 10.34 3.89 29.47
CA ILE A 91 11.49 3.01 29.76
C ILE A 91 11.09 1.89 30.73
N GLN A 92 10.33 2.23 31.78
CA GLN A 92 9.92 1.23 32.77
C GLN A 92 8.96 0.21 32.15
N LEU A 93 8.00 0.67 31.32
CA LEU A 93 7.08 -0.20 30.60
C LEU A 93 7.80 -1.21 29.71
N VAL A 94 8.83 -0.78 28.97
CA VAL A 94 9.61 -1.69 28.11
C VAL A 94 10.37 -2.71 28.96
N LYS A 95 11.00 -2.28 30.07
CA LYS A 95 11.72 -3.18 31.01
C LYS A 95 10.80 -4.25 31.61
N ASP A 96 9.61 -3.86 32.04
CA ASP A 96 8.61 -4.77 32.63
C ASP A 96 8.09 -5.76 31.59
N THR A 97 7.86 -5.29 30.35
CA THR A 97 7.44 -6.12 29.22
C THR A 97 8.51 -7.17 28.89
N MET A 98 9.79 -6.77 28.78
CA MET A 98 10.92 -7.69 28.57
C MET A 98 11.05 -8.73 29.69
N ALA A 99 10.86 -8.33 30.95
CA ALA A 99 10.91 -9.23 32.10
C ALA A 99 9.78 -10.28 32.05
N THR A 100 8.58 -9.87 31.66
CA THR A 100 7.41 -10.74 31.49
C THR A 100 7.64 -11.79 30.39
N HIS A 101 8.21 -11.38 29.25
CA HIS A 101 8.51 -12.29 28.14
C HIS A 101 9.61 -13.29 28.48
N LYS A 102 10.64 -12.91 29.26
CA LYS A 102 11.71 -13.82 29.72
C LYS A 102 11.22 -14.89 30.70
N GLY A 103 10.17 -14.62 31.47
CA GLY A 103 9.57 -15.57 32.42
C GLY A 103 8.68 -16.64 31.78
N ASN A 104 8.23 -16.42 30.53
CA ASN A 104 7.33 -17.32 29.83
C ASN A 104 8.10 -18.15 28.79
N ALA A 105 8.93 -19.10 29.28
CA ALA A 105 9.76 -19.99 28.45
C ALA A 105 8.98 -20.97 27.54
N LYS A 106 7.65 -20.96 27.62
CA LYS A 106 6.79 -21.48 26.55
C LYS A 106 6.56 -20.28 25.63
N GLY A 107 7.29 -20.25 24.52
CA GLY A 107 7.19 -19.19 23.49
C GLY A 107 5.74 -18.82 23.22
N PRO A 108 5.46 -17.61 22.71
CA PRO A 108 4.11 -17.04 22.70
C PRO A 108 3.16 -18.13 22.24
N ALA A 109 2.32 -18.63 23.16
CA ALA A 109 1.22 -19.47 22.75
C ALA A 109 0.55 -18.62 21.68
N VAL A 110 0.57 -19.10 20.43
CA VAL A 110 -0.17 -18.47 19.35
C VAL A 110 -1.63 -18.59 19.79
N ARG A 111 -2.06 -17.63 20.62
CA ARG A 111 -3.43 -17.26 20.79
C ARG A 111 -3.75 -16.61 19.47
N THR A 112 -4.06 -17.44 18.47
CA THR A 112 -4.98 -17.02 17.43
C THR A 112 -6.15 -16.36 18.18
N HIS A 113 -6.24 -15.04 18.09
CA HIS A 113 -7.09 -14.14 18.88
C HIS A 113 -6.64 -13.81 20.32
N ALA A 114 -5.71 -12.87 20.45
CA ALA A 114 -5.82 -11.79 21.43
C ALA A 114 -5.11 -10.55 20.90
N MET A 115 -5.92 -9.64 20.35
CA MET A 115 -5.53 -8.30 19.89
C MET A 115 -4.98 -7.43 21.03
N LEU A 116 -4.19 -6.44 20.62
CA LEU A 116 -3.74 -5.24 21.33
C LEU A 116 -4.63 -4.80 22.52
N PRO A 117 -4.05 -4.43 23.68
CA PRO A 117 -4.79 -3.78 24.76
C PRO A 117 -5.09 -2.33 24.35
N GLY A 118 -6.24 -2.12 23.71
CA GLY A 118 -6.69 -0.77 23.30
C GLY A 118 -7.80 -0.71 22.26
N ALA A 119 -8.15 -1.83 21.61
CA ALA A 119 -9.24 -1.82 20.62
C ALA A 119 -10.60 -1.50 21.27
N THR A 120 -11.20 -0.38 20.85
CA THR A 120 -12.49 0.11 21.33
C THR A 120 -13.61 -0.90 21.07
N SER A 121 -14.68 -0.84 21.88
CA SER A 121 -15.83 -1.74 21.75
C SER A 121 -16.53 -1.65 20.38
N SER A 122 -16.38 -0.54 19.65
CA SER A 122 -16.90 -0.40 18.27
C SER A 122 -16.14 -1.28 17.28
N MET A 123 -14.81 -1.33 17.35
CA MET A 123 -13.98 -2.10 16.42
C MET A 123 -14.20 -3.61 16.58
N LYS A 124 -14.45 -4.07 17.81
CA LYS A 124 -14.82 -5.47 18.10
C LYS A 124 -16.14 -5.87 17.45
N LYS A 125 -17.08 -4.93 17.30
CA LYS A 125 -18.42 -5.18 16.72
C LYS A 125 -18.37 -5.25 15.19
N GLU A 126 -17.53 -4.43 14.55
CA GLU A 126 -17.31 -4.50 13.10
C GLU A 126 -16.64 -5.80 12.69
N ILE A 127 -15.57 -6.23 13.37
CA ILE A 127 -14.85 -7.48 13.06
C ILE A 127 -15.76 -8.71 13.23
N TRP A 128 -16.66 -8.71 14.22
CA TRP A 128 -17.66 -9.78 14.40
C TRP A 128 -18.73 -9.76 13.31
N ASN A 129 -19.19 -8.57 12.90
CA ASN A 129 -20.15 -8.43 11.80
C ASN A 129 -19.56 -8.85 10.45
N THR A 130 -18.30 -8.53 10.16
CA THR A 130 -17.61 -8.97 8.94
C THR A 130 -17.51 -10.50 8.90
N ARG A 131 -17.25 -11.15 10.04
CA ARG A 131 -17.17 -12.61 10.16
C ARG A 131 -18.53 -13.29 9.97
N ALA A 132 -19.60 -12.74 10.56
CA ALA A 132 -20.95 -13.27 10.41
C ALA A 132 -21.45 -13.15 8.95
N HIS A 133 -21.10 -12.07 8.24
CA HIS A 133 -21.43 -11.91 6.82
C HIS A 133 -20.65 -12.87 5.89
N MET A 134 -19.51 -13.41 6.33
CA MET A 134 -18.76 -14.43 5.59
C MET A 134 -19.30 -15.85 5.83
N GLU A 135 -19.96 -16.11 6.96
CA GLU A 135 -20.54 -17.41 7.30
C GLU A 135 -21.90 -17.67 6.63
N ASP A 136 -22.63 -16.61 6.23
CA ASP A 136 -23.92 -16.73 5.53
C ASP A 136 -23.81 -16.77 3.98
N ALA A 137 -22.60 -16.63 3.43
CA ALA A 137 -22.35 -16.73 1.99
C ALA A 137 -22.30 -18.21 1.53
N LYS A 138 -23.50 -18.76 1.23
CA LYS A 138 -23.79 -19.98 0.44
C LYS A 138 -22.65 -21.02 0.34
N GLU A 139 -22.82 -22.07 1.13
CA GLU A 139 -22.02 -23.28 1.26
C GLU A 139 -21.95 -24.20 0.02
N ASN A 140 -21.89 -23.68 -1.22
CA ASN A 140 -21.95 -24.51 -2.44
C ASN A 140 -21.08 -24.07 -3.64
N GLU A 141 -19.93 -23.44 -3.39
CA GLU A 141 -18.82 -23.42 -4.36
C GLU A 141 -17.62 -24.13 -3.74
N GLU A 142 -17.22 -25.26 -4.31
CA GLU A 142 -15.88 -25.81 -4.08
C GLU A 142 -14.87 -24.76 -4.58
N VAL A 143 -14.43 -23.86 -3.70
CA VAL A 143 -13.40 -22.87 -4.02
C VAL A 143 -12.11 -23.65 -4.29
N SER A 144 -11.70 -23.74 -5.57
CA SER A 144 -10.40 -24.30 -5.90
C SER A 144 -9.31 -23.39 -5.32
N PHE A 145 -8.68 -23.83 -4.24
CA PHE A 145 -7.49 -23.19 -3.64
C PHE A 145 -6.24 -23.31 -4.53
N GLU A 146 -6.38 -23.85 -5.75
CA GLU A 146 -5.29 -24.19 -6.67
C GLU A 146 -4.80 -23.04 -7.54
N THR A 147 -5.50 -21.89 -7.56
CA THR A 147 -5.08 -20.77 -8.42
C THR A 147 -4.11 -19.86 -7.68
N ALA A 148 -2.84 -19.87 -8.05
CA ALA A 148 -1.89 -18.84 -7.65
C ALA A 148 -1.81 -17.76 -8.73
N TYR A 149 -1.65 -16.52 -8.30
CA TYR A 149 -1.30 -15.41 -9.16
C TYR A 149 0.21 -15.24 -9.19
N TYR A 150 0.72 -14.91 -10.37
CA TYR A 150 2.12 -14.62 -10.62
C TYR A 150 2.23 -13.26 -11.29
N TYR A 151 3.15 -12.44 -10.80
CA TYR A 151 3.40 -11.10 -11.34
C TYR A 151 4.81 -10.65 -10.98
N PHE A 152 5.32 -9.64 -11.67
CA PHE A 152 6.60 -9.03 -11.34
C PHE A 152 6.41 -7.80 -10.46
N GLN A 153 7.21 -7.70 -9.41
CA GLN A 153 7.28 -6.54 -8.52
C GLN A 153 8.74 -6.05 -8.42
N ALA A 154 8.96 -4.78 -8.05
CA ALA A 154 10.29 -4.30 -7.70
C ALA A 154 10.91 -5.17 -6.58
N ALA A 155 12.23 -5.37 -6.67
CA ALA A 155 12.95 -6.32 -5.81
C ALA A 155 13.08 -5.86 -4.35
N ASP A 156 12.86 -4.56 -4.10
CA ASP A 156 12.86 -3.91 -2.80
C ASP A 156 11.47 -3.90 -2.14
N GLY A 157 10.45 -4.48 -2.78
CA GLY A 157 9.09 -4.55 -2.24
C GLY A 157 8.23 -3.32 -2.51
N GLN A 158 8.74 -2.31 -3.23
CA GLN A 158 7.92 -1.16 -3.63
C GLN A 158 6.72 -1.59 -4.51
N ASN A 159 5.67 -0.78 -4.52
CA ASN A 159 4.45 -0.98 -5.31
C ASN A 159 4.66 -0.70 -6.82
N ILE A 160 5.75 -1.22 -7.38
CA ILE A 160 6.11 -1.08 -8.78
C ILE A 160 5.92 -2.43 -9.46
N TYR A 161 5.02 -2.49 -10.44
CA TYR A 161 4.54 -3.70 -11.08
C TYR A 161 4.79 -3.68 -12.58
N LEU A 162 5.02 -4.84 -13.18
CA LEU A 162 5.18 -4.93 -14.63
C LEU A 162 3.82 -4.75 -15.34
N GLN A 163 3.80 -4.00 -16.44
CA GLN A 163 2.60 -3.77 -17.23
C GLN A 163 1.96 -5.08 -17.75
N PRO A 164 0.62 -5.20 -17.79
CA PRO A 164 -0.06 -6.42 -18.22
C PRO A 164 0.27 -6.89 -19.64
N LEU A 165 0.59 -5.96 -20.56
CA LEU A 165 1.01 -6.32 -21.92
C LEU A 165 2.35 -7.06 -21.91
N ASP A 166 3.32 -6.59 -21.13
CA ASP A 166 4.63 -7.25 -21.02
C ASP A 166 4.48 -8.64 -20.39
N ILE A 167 3.62 -8.77 -19.37
CA ILE A 167 3.28 -10.08 -18.78
C ILE A 167 2.66 -11.02 -19.83
N LYS A 168 1.78 -10.52 -20.70
CA LYS A 168 1.15 -11.31 -21.78
C LYS A 168 2.18 -11.77 -22.82
N ILE A 169 3.13 -10.92 -23.17
CA ILE A 169 4.23 -11.25 -24.11
C ILE A 169 5.15 -12.31 -23.48
N LEU A 170 5.55 -12.12 -22.22
CA LEU A 170 6.33 -13.11 -21.48
C LEU A 170 5.59 -14.46 -21.39
N LYS A 171 4.27 -14.43 -21.17
CA LYS A 171 3.45 -15.66 -21.15
C LYS A 171 3.48 -16.38 -22.48
N HIS A 172 3.48 -15.67 -23.59
CA HIS A 172 3.60 -16.29 -24.91
C HIS A 172 4.97 -16.96 -25.11
N GLU A 173 6.06 -16.29 -24.71
CA GLU A 173 7.43 -16.81 -24.86
C GLU A 173 7.71 -18.01 -23.94
N PHE A 174 7.35 -17.91 -22.65
CA PHE A 174 7.68 -18.91 -21.63
C PHE A 174 6.57 -19.96 -21.42
N GLY A 175 5.39 -19.75 -22.03
CA GLY A 175 4.23 -20.64 -21.98
C GLY A 175 3.38 -20.50 -20.71
N ASP A 176 3.99 -20.74 -19.55
CA ASP A 176 3.30 -20.67 -18.25
C ASP A 176 3.98 -19.70 -17.28
N PHE A 177 3.22 -19.17 -16.33
CA PHE A 177 3.68 -18.18 -15.38
C PHE A 177 4.76 -18.72 -14.42
N GLU A 178 4.70 -20.01 -14.10
CA GLU A 178 5.69 -20.67 -13.23
C GLU A 178 7.06 -20.82 -13.91
N LEU A 179 7.08 -20.77 -15.25
CA LEU A 179 8.29 -20.86 -16.07
C LEU A 179 8.94 -19.49 -16.30
N PHE A 180 8.37 -18.42 -15.74
CA PHE A 180 8.97 -17.10 -15.84
C PHE A 180 10.32 -17.05 -15.11
N PRO A 181 11.26 -16.22 -15.58
CA PRO A 181 12.49 -16.01 -14.86
C PRO A 181 12.20 -15.42 -13.46
N ARG A 182 12.82 -15.99 -12.42
CA ARG A 182 12.63 -15.51 -11.04
C ARG A 182 13.07 -14.06 -10.85
N HIS A 183 14.08 -13.64 -11.60
CA HIS A 183 14.60 -12.27 -11.61
C HIS A 183 14.59 -11.74 -13.03
N LEU A 184 14.05 -10.53 -13.19
CA LEU A 184 13.94 -9.83 -14.45
C LEU A 184 14.70 -8.51 -14.35
N GLN A 185 15.73 -8.36 -15.17
CA GLN A 185 16.51 -7.14 -15.30
C GLN A 185 16.31 -6.61 -16.72
N ALA A 186 15.73 -5.42 -16.82
CA ALA A 186 15.36 -4.80 -18.09
C ALA A 186 15.43 -3.28 -17.97
N ILE A 187 15.52 -2.61 -19.12
CA ILE A 187 15.46 -1.15 -19.19
C ILE A 187 13.99 -0.74 -19.15
N VAL A 188 13.66 0.20 -18.25
CA VAL A 188 12.32 0.79 -18.19
C VAL A 188 12.17 1.77 -19.35
N THR A 189 11.10 1.59 -20.13
CA THR A 189 10.78 2.44 -21.28
C THR A 189 9.61 3.38 -21.00
N GLY A 190 8.72 3.00 -20.07
CA GLY A 190 7.54 3.77 -19.71
C GLY A 190 7.16 3.54 -18.26
N VAL A 191 6.55 4.56 -17.66
CA VAL A 191 6.09 4.55 -16.27
C VAL A 191 4.68 5.12 -16.27
N GLU A 192 3.76 4.44 -15.59
CA GLU A 192 2.38 4.85 -15.40
C GLU A 192 2.06 4.79 -13.91
N GLU A 193 1.92 5.95 -13.27
CA GLU A 193 1.57 6.07 -11.86
C GLU A 193 0.05 6.15 -11.71
N MET A 194 -0.50 5.42 -10.76
CA MET A 194 -1.93 5.31 -10.56
C MET A 194 -2.29 5.10 -9.09
N ALA A 195 -3.39 5.70 -8.64
CA ALA A 195 -4.01 5.31 -7.38
C ALA A 195 -4.73 3.97 -7.51
N PHE A 196 -4.65 3.12 -6.49
CA PHE A 196 -5.27 1.80 -6.47
C PHE A 196 -6.77 1.90 -6.18
N THR A 197 -7.57 2.01 -7.23
CA THR A 197 -9.03 2.11 -7.18
C THR A 197 -9.71 0.73 -7.16
N GLU A 198 -11.00 0.69 -6.81
CA GLU A 198 -11.80 -0.54 -6.83
C GLU A 198 -11.92 -1.12 -8.25
N ASP A 199 -11.95 -0.27 -9.27
CA ASP A 199 -11.98 -0.71 -10.67
C ASP A 199 -10.64 -1.33 -11.11
N LEU A 200 -9.53 -0.73 -10.67
CA LEU A 200 -8.21 -1.32 -10.89
C LEU A 200 -8.08 -2.65 -10.14
N ARG A 201 -8.59 -2.76 -8.91
CA ARG A 201 -8.61 -4.00 -8.13
C ARG A 201 -9.39 -5.12 -8.82
N LYS A 202 -10.53 -4.81 -9.44
CA LYS A 202 -11.32 -5.78 -10.23
C LYS A 202 -10.57 -6.28 -11.46
N LYS A 203 -9.83 -5.39 -12.14
CA LYS A 203 -9.02 -5.71 -13.33
C LYS A 203 -7.74 -6.48 -12.96
N CYS A 204 -7.02 -6.02 -11.94
CA CYS A 204 -5.78 -6.59 -11.44
C CYS A 204 -6.01 -7.40 -10.16
N LYS A 205 -6.77 -8.50 -10.26
CA LYS A 205 -7.09 -9.39 -9.12
C LYS A 205 -5.85 -9.90 -8.37
N TYR A 206 -4.72 -10.03 -9.06
CA TYR A 206 -3.43 -10.43 -8.49
C TYR A 206 -2.93 -9.41 -7.45
N LEU A 207 -3.27 -8.13 -7.59
CA LEU A 207 -2.97 -7.06 -6.63
C LEU A 207 -4.08 -6.85 -5.59
N GLY A 208 -5.09 -7.72 -5.53
CA GLY A 208 -6.24 -7.53 -4.63
C GLY A 208 -5.94 -7.52 -3.12
N HIS A 209 -4.69 -7.77 -2.73
CA HIS A 209 -4.17 -7.67 -1.36
C HIS A 209 -3.72 -6.25 -0.99
N LEU A 210 -3.56 -5.36 -1.97
CA LEU A 210 -3.23 -3.96 -1.73
C LEU A 210 -4.45 -3.21 -1.17
N PRO A 211 -4.25 -2.29 -0.22
CA PRO A 211 -5.28 -1.35 0.21
C PRO A 211 -5.75 -0.50 -0.95
N LEU A 212 -7.02 -0.08 -0.88
CA LEU A 212 -7.52 0.97 -1.76
C LEU A 212 -6.76 2.27 -1.50
N THR A 213 -6.75 3.14 -2.51
CA THR A 213 -6.12 4.47 -2.52
C THR A 213 -4.60 4.48 -2.33
N CYS A 214 -3.93 3.33 -2.26
CA CYS A 214 -2.47 3.32 -2.28
C CYS A 214 -1.95 3.59 -3.69
N ASP A 215 -0.81 4.24 -3.80
CA ASP A 215 -0.19 4.48 -5.10
C ASP A 215 0.53 3.23 -5.60
N VAL A 216 0.32 2.95 -6.88
CA VAL A 216 0.97 1.87 -7.61
C VAL A 216 1.56 2.44 -8.88
N VAL A 217 2.70 1.89 -9.26
CA VAL A 217 3.41 2.28 -10.49
C VAL A 217 3.46 1.07 -11.40
N PHE A 218 3.00 1.21 -12.63
CA PHE A 218 3.17 0.17 -13.64
C PHE A 218 4.26 0.57 -14.61
N VAL A 219 5.25 -0.30 -14.77
CA VAL A 219 6.40 -0.06 -15.65
C VAL A 219 6.29 -0.87 -16.93
N GLU A 220 6.60 -0.22 -18.05
CA GLU A 220 6.84 -0.84 -19.33
C GLU A 220 8.34 -1.09 -19.49
N ILE A 221 8.72 -2.27 -19.95
CA ILE A 221 10.14 -2.61 -20.14
C ILE A 221 10.48 -2.86 -21.60
N ASP A 222 11.75 -2.65 -21.94
CA ASP A 222 12.30 -3.16 -23.17
C ASP A 222 12.43 -4.69 -23.08
N LEU A 223 11.61 -5.38 -23.87
CA LEU A 223 11.61 -6.84 -23.97
C LEU A 223 12.65 -7.35 -24.97
N SER A 224 13.35 -6.46 -25.68
CA SER A 224 14.41 -6.84 -26.60
C SER A 224 15.54 -7.56 -25.85
N GLY A 225 15.86 -8.77 -26.29
CA GLY A 225 16.85 -9.64 -25.63
C GLY A 225 16.32 -10.49 -24.48
N ILE A 226 15.06 -10.31 -24.06
CA ILE A 226 14.38 -11.18 -23.08
C ILE A 226 13.52 -12.21 -23.79
N VAL A 227 12.83 -11.79 -24.85
CA VAL A 227 11.97 -12.65 -25.68
C VAL A 227 12.49 -12.74 -27.11
N SER A 228 12.08 -13.77 -27.83
CA SER A 228 12.42 -13.96 -29.24
C SER A 228 11.84 -12.86 -30.14
N LYS A 229 12.49 -12.62 -31.28
CA LYS A 229 12.00 -11.68 -32.29
C LYS A 229 10.66 -12.11 -32.90
N GLU A 230 10.43 -13.42 -33.00
CA GLU A 230 9.17 -13.99 -33.48
C GLU A 230 8.01 -13.64 -32.54
N THR A 231 8.22 -13.77 -31.23
CA THR A 231 7.23 -13.35 -30.24
C THR A 231 6.95 -11.85 -30.33
N LEU A 232 7.98 -10.99 -30.43
CA LEU A 232 7.75 -9.54 -30.57
C LEU A 232 6.87 -9.21 -31.79
N GLN A 233 7.14 -9.84 -32.93
CA GLN A 233 6.38 -9.61 -34.17
C GLN A 233 4.88 -9.91 -34.04
N LEU A 234 4.50 -10.89 -33.21
CA LEU A 234 3.09 -11.20 -32.95
C LEU A 234 2.36 -10.08 -32.21
N PHE A 235 3.10 -9.27 -31.45
CA PHE A 235 2.57 -8.18 -30.63
C PHE A 235 2.90 -6.78 -31.17
N ASP A 236 3.51 -6.66 -32.36
CA ASP A 236 3.92 -5.39 -32.97
C ASP A 236 2.81 -4.32 -32.93
N LYS A 237 1.58 -4.70 -33.31
CA LYS A 237 0.44 -3.76 -33.29
C LYS A 237 0.11 -3.23 -31.90
N GLU A 238 0.17 -4.08 -30.87
CA GLU A 238 -0.10 -3.69 -29.48
C GLU A 238 1.06 -2.82 -28.94
N LEU A 239 2.30 -3.13 -29.32
CA LEU A 239 3.51 -2.38 -28.93
C LEU A 239 3.61 -1.01 -29.62
N GLU A 240 3.24 -0.92 -30.90
CA GLU A 240 3.14 0.33 -31.66
C GLU A 240 2.09 1.24 -31.03
N LEU A 241 0.88 0.71 -30.76
CA LEU A 241 -0.19 1.46 -30.11
C LEU A 241 0.25 1.99 -28.73
N ARG A 242 0.93 1.15 -27.94
CA ARG A 242 1.47 1.55 -26.63
C ARG A 242 2.50 2.67 -26.76
N THR A 243 3.38 2.58 -27.74
CA THR A 243 4.41 3.59 -27.99
C THR A 243 3.80 4.92 -28.45
N SER A 244 2.81 4.87 -29.34
CA SER A 244 2.06 6.07 -29.76
C SER A 244 1.34 6.72 -28.59
N ARG A 245 0.63 5.93 -27.76
CA ARG A 245 -0.05 6.45 -26.55
C ARG A 245 0.93 7.10 -25.58
N ARG A 246 2.09 6.50 -25.32
CA ARG A 246 3.13 7.13 -24.49
C ARG A 246 3.61 8.45 -25.09
N HIS A 247 3.82 8.51 -26.40
CA HIS A 247 4.24 9.73 -27.06
C HIS A 247 3.17 10.82 -26.98
N GLU A 248 1.90 10.48 -27.21
CA GLU A 248 0.75 11.37 -27.06
C GLU A 248 0.67 11.90 -25.62
N ASN A 249 0.68 11.03 -24.61
CA ASN A 249 0.65 11.44 -23.20
C ASN A 249 1.80 12.37 -22.84
N ASN A 250 3.03 12.08 -23.31
CA ASN A 250 4.18 12.96 -23.07
C ASN A 250 4.01 14.32 -23.75
N ASN A 251 3.47 14.36 -24.97
CA ASN A 251 3.22 15.62 -25.67
C ASN A 251 2.14 16.45 -24.96
N ASP A 252 1.08 15.82 -24.45
CA ASP A 252 0.03 16.47 -23.68
C ASP A 252 0.59 17.05 -22.37
N LEU A 253 1.42 16.29 -21.65
CA LEU A 253 2.10 16.77 -20.45
C LEU A 253 3.02 17.97 -20.74
N GLU A 254 3.77 17.92 -21.84
CA GLU A 254 4.61 19.04 -22.26
C GLU A 254 3.77 20.25 -22.71
N ALA A 255 2.59 20.04 -23.29
CA ALA A 255 1.66 21.11 -23.63
C ALA A 255 1.05 21.75 -22.37
N ILE A 256 0.67 20.97 -21.35
CA ILE A 256 0.21 21.46 -20.05
C ILE A 256 1.27 22.36 -19.41
N LYS A 257 2.54 21.94 -19.40
CA LYS A 257 3.66 22.75 -18.87
C LYS A 257 3.89 24.06 -19.63
N GLN A 258 3.42 24.17 -20.87
CA GLN A 258 3.51 25.39 -21.69
C GLN A 258 2.30 26.32 -21.52
N THR A 259 1.28 25.93 -20.75
CA THR A 259 0.12 26.79 -20.50
C THR A 259 0.49 28.04 -19.71
N PRO A 260 -0.15 29.20 -19.97
CA PRO A 260 0.14 30.44 -19.24
C PRO A 260 -0.12 30.31 -17.74
N ALA A 261 -1.13 29.55 -17.32
CA ALA A 261 -1.43 29.29 -15.91
C ALA A 261 -0.25 28.59 -15.22
N PHE A 262 0.19 27.45 -15.77
CA PHE A 262 1.36 26.73 -15.24
C PHE A 262 2.64 27.57 -15.26
N GLN A 263 2.86 28.39 -16.30
CA GLN A 263 4.04 29.26 -16.42
C GLN A 263 4.00 30.46 -15.46
N GLN A 264 2.83 31.06 -15.23
CA GLN A 264 2.69 32.14 -14.24
C GLN A 264 2.90 31.60 -12.84
N ASP A 265 2.27 30.48 -12.52
CA ASP A 265 2.36 29.86 -11.19
C ASP A 265 3.78 29.37 -10.91
N SER A 266 4.42 28.65 -11.84
CA SER A 266 5.83 28.26 -11.68
C SER A 266 6.78 29.46 -11.53
N ASN A 267 6.51 30.60 -12.17
CA ASN A 267 7.29 31.82 -11.99
C ASN A 267 7.04 32.52 -10.65
N ILE A 268 5.82 32.43 -10.09
CA ILE A 268 5.50 32.89 -8.73
C ILE A 268 6.29 32.03 -7.73
N PHE A 269 6.20 30.71 -7.84
CA PHE A 269 6.84 29.76 -6.91
C PHE A 269 8.37 29.70 -7.04
N ALA A 270 8.95 29.98 -8.22
CA ALA A 270 10.40 30.07 -8.38
C ALA A 270 11.02 31.26 -7.62
N ASN A 271 10.23 32.29 -7.31
CA ASN A 271 10.66 33.46 -6.54
C ASN A 271 10.30 33.38 -5.04
N ASP A 272 9.30 32.56 -4.67
CA ASP A 272 8.89 32.27 -3.29
C ASP A 272 9.28 30.82 -2.91
N TYR A 273 10.56 30.47 -3.04
CA TYR A 273 11.05 29.20 -2.48
C TYR A 273 10.95 29.26 -0.95
N PRO A 274 10.49 28.19 -0.29
CA PRO A 274 10.33 28.24 1.15
C PRO A 274 11.68 28.47 1.83
N ASP A 275 11.77 29.56 2.60
CA ASP A 275 12.92 29.82 3.45
C ASP A 275 12.93 28.82 4.62
N GLU A 276 14.10 28.46 5.14
CA GLU A 276 14.26 27.53 6.27
C GLU A 276 13.54 28.04 7.55
N THR A 277 13.06 29.28 7.54
CA THR A 277 12.33 29.92 8.64
C THR A 277 10.80 29.89 8.50
N MET A 278 10.24 29.34 7.40
CA MET A 278 8.79 29.20 7.26
C MET A 278 8.23 28.22 8.29
N ASP A 279 7.07 28.56 8.85
CA ASP A 279 6.36 27.67 9.76
C ASP A 279 5.58 26.58 9.02
N GLU A 280 5.14 25.56 9.75
CA GLU A 280 4.47 24.38 9.18
C GLU A 280 3.15 24.72 8.47
N ASP A 281 2.42 25.74 8.95
CA ASP A 281 1.16 26.18 8.36
C ASP A 281 1.40 26.89 7.02
N GLU A 282 2.43 27.73 6.95
CA GLU A 282 2.83 28.43 5.72
C GLU A 282 3.35 27.44 4.65
N LEU A 283 4.08 26.41 5.07
CA LEU A 283 4.52 25.30 4.20
C LEU A 283 3.33 24.50 3.66
N LEU A 284 2.34 24.20 4.51
CA LEU A 284 1.15 23.46 4.09
C LEU A 284 0.32 24.27 3.08
N GLU A 285 0.16 25.57 3.31
CA GLU A 285 -0.53 26.47 2.38
C GLU A 285 0.21 26.59 1.04
N TYR A 286 1.55 26.61 1.05
CA TYR A 286 2.36 26.56 -0.15
C TYR A 286 2.11 25.28 -0.97
N VAL A 287 2.17 24.11 -0.33
CA VAL A 287 1.95 22.80 -0.99
C VAL A 287 0.52 22.69 -1.54
N LEU A 288 -0.48 23.16 -0.79
CA LEU A 288 -1.88 23.17 -1.24
C LEU A 288 -2.08 24.06 -2.47
N ARG A 289 -1.45 25.25 -2.49
CA ARG A 289 -1.48 26.15 -3.66
C ARG A 289 -0.82 25.51 -4.88
N MET A 290 0.31 24.82 -4.71
CA MET A 290 0.96 24.09 -5.80
C MET A 290 0.07 22.99 -6.37
N SER A 291 -0.56 22.18 -5.52
CA SER A 291 -1.44 21.10 -5.96
C SER A 291 -2.69 21.63 -6.67
N ALA A 292 -3.27 22.74 -6.19
CA ALA A 292 -4.42 23.40 -6.82
C ALA A 292 -4.07 23.95 -8.21
N ALA A 293 -2.90 24.58 -8.36
CA ALA A 293 -2.41 25.09 -9.63
C ALA A 293 -2.18 23.97 -10.67
N GLU A 294 -1.58 22.86 -10.25
CA GLU A 294 -1.40 21.68 -11.12
C GLU A 294 -2.75 21.11 -11.60
N HIS A 295 -3.72 21.02 -10.70
CA HIS A 295 -5.06 20.55 -11.05
C HIS A 295 -5.76 21.51 -12.03
N GLN A 296 -5.64 22.83 -11.84
CA GLN A 296 -6.24 23.83 -12.74
C GLN A 296 -5.62 23.77 -14.15
N ALA A 297 -4.29 23.62 -14.25
CA ALA A 297 -3.63 23.47 -15.55
C ALA A 297 -4.08 22.20 -16.29
N GLN A 298 -4.32 21.11 -15.55
CA GLN A 298 -4.84 19.86 -16.12
C GLN A 298 -6.29 20.01 -16.62
N THR A 299 -7.18 20.70 -15.90
CA THR A 299 -8.57 20.89 -16.31
C THR A 299 -8.70 21.80 -17.54
N GLU A 300 -7.92 22.88 -17.61
CA GLU A 300 -7.88 23.79 -18.75
C GLU A 300 -7.42 23.07 -20.04
N HIS A 301 -6.37 22.24 -19.96
CA HIS A 301 -5.89 21.45 -21.09
C HIS A 301 -6.92 20.43 -21.58
N MET A 302 -7.68 19.82 -20.67
CA MET A 302 -8.76 18.89 -21.02
C MET A 302 -10.00 19.57 -21.63
N GLY A 303 -10.03 20.91 -21.73
CA GLY A 303 -11.19 21.66 -22.21
C GLY A 303 -12.41 21.54 -21.30
N LEU A 304 -12.21 21.11 -20.06
CA LEU A 304 -13.22 21.04 -19.02
C LEU A 304 -13.30 22.42 -18.35
N HIS A 305 -14.12 23.31 -18.91
CA HIS A 305 -14.53 24.50 -18.18
C HIS A 305 -15.46 24.05 -17.04
N ASP A 306 -14.94 24.06 -15.81
CA ASP A 306 -15.68 23.58 -14.64
C ASP A 306 -16.81 24.56 -14.28
N SER A 307 -18.02 24.02 -14.26
CA SER A 307 -19.18 24.62 -13.59
C SER A 307 -19.31 24.01 -12.20
N THR A 308 -18.28 24.14 -11.36
CA THR A 308 -18.34 23.76 -9.93
C THR A 308 -17.22 24.41 -9.10
N VAL A 309 -17.07 25.74 -9.17
CA VAL A 309 -16.43 26.48 -8.07
C VAL A 309 -17.46 26.62 -6.96
N ILE A 310 -17.49 25.66 -6.03
CA ILE A 310 -18.17 25.87 -4.74
C ILE A 310 -17.23 26.78 -3.94
N SER A 311 -17.71 27.98 -3.60
CA SER A 311 -16.94 28.94 -2.80
C SER A 311 -16.70 28.40 -1.38
N GLU A 312 -15.61 28.82 -0.72
CA GLU A 312 -15.31 28.46 0.68
C GLU A 312 -16.48 28.75 1.64
N GLU A 313 -17.34 29.74 1.33
CA GLU A 313 -18.56 30.06 2.07
C GLU A 313 -19.63 28.96 2.00
N GLU A 314 -19.70 28.18 0.93
CA GLU A 314 -20.72 27.12 0.77
C GLU A 314 -20.28 25.80 1.43
N ALA A 315 -18.98 25.52 1.48
CA ALA A 315 -18.44 24.36 2.20
C ALA A 315 -18.63 24.49 3.73
N TYR A 316 -18.52 25.71 4.27
CA TYR A 316 -18.70 25.98 5.69
C TYR A 316 -20.19 25.94 6.11
N ASN A 317 -21.10 26.34 5.22
CA ASN A 317 -22.54 26.36 5.50
C ASN A 317 -23.24 24.98 5.35
N SER A 318 -22.56 23.98 4.78
CA SER A 318 -23.09 22.60 4.74
C SER A 318 -22.79 21.80 6.02
N TYR A 319 -22.03 22.36 6.95
CA TYR A 319 -21.56 21.70 8.18
C TYR A 319 -22.22 22.27 9.45
N ASP A 320 -23.44 22.79 9.34
CA ASP A 320 -24.21 23.26 10.49
C ASP A 320 -25.58 22.58 10.51
N GLY A 321 -25.66 21.43 11.19
CA GLY A 321 -26.89 20.64 11.16
C GLY A 321 -26.86 19.27 11.82
N TYR A 322 -26.01 19.02 12.83
CA TYR A 322 -26.25 17.92 13.78
C TYR A 322 -25.94 18.38 15.20
N SER A 323 -27.01 18.84 15.86
CA SER A 323 -27.08 18.97 17.31
C SER A 323 -26.82 17.59 17.92
N ASP A 324 -25.81 17.51 18.79
CA ASP A 324 -25.77 16.52 19.87
C ASP A 324 -27.09 16.64 20.63
N ASP A 325 -27.97 15.65 20.48
CA ASP A 325 -29.05 15.23 21.40
C ASP A 325 -30.13 14.43 20.64
N GLU A 326 -29.83 13.23 20.16
CA GLU A 326 -30.84 12.16 20.06
C GLU A 326 -30.19 10.79 19.84
N ALA A 327 -29.83 10.19 20.96
CA ALA A 327 -29.42 8.81 21.05
C ALA A 327 -30.65 7.88 21.05
N TRP A 328 -30.45 6.66 20.53
CA TRP A 328 -31.29 5.45 20.66
C TRP A 328 -32.55 5.35 19.79
N ASP A 329 -32.49 4.40 18.84
CA ASP A 329 -33.39 3.24 18.74
C ASP A 329 -33.80 2.95 17.28
N TYR A 330 -32.96 2.23 16.53
CA TYR A 330 -33.39 1.66 15.24
C TYR A 330 -32.64 0.36 14.89
N ASN A 331 -33.00 -0.74 15.56
CA ASN A 331 -33.09 -2.06 14.92
C ASN A 331 -33.79 -3.10 15.81
N MET A 332 -35.06 -2.84 16.14
CA MET A 332 -36.03 -3.90 16.37
C MET A 332 -37.12 -3.84 15.30
N ALA A 333 -37.41 -5.02 14.74
CA ALA A 333 -38.60 -5.38 13.97
C ALA A 333 -38.67 -4.93 12.50
N ARG A 334 -38.19 -5.81 11.61
CA ARG A 334 -39.10 -6.40 10.59
C ARG A 334 -38.62 -7.76 10.05
N ARG A 335 -38.90 -8.81 10.83
CA ARG A 335 -39.41 -10.08 10.29
C ARG A 335 -40.90 -9.89 9.94
N ARG A 336 -41.35 -10.56 8.87
CA ARG A 336 -42.74 -10.62 8.34
C ARG A 336 -43.13 -9.36 7.55
N LYS A 337 -43.37 -9.44 6.24
CA LYS A 337 -44.34 -10.32 5.55
C LYS A 337 -43.86 -10.66 4.15
#